data_AF-A0A4Q3XPQ3-F1
#
_entry.id   AF-A0A4Q3XPQ3-F1
#
_cell.length_a   1.000
_cell.length_b   1.000
_cell.length_c   1.000
_cell.angle_alpha   90.00
_cell.angle_beta   90.00
_cell.angle_gamma   90.00
#
_symmetry.space_group_name_H-M   'P 1'
#
loop_
_entity.id
_entity.type
_entity.pdbx_description
1 polymer ?
#
loop_
_entity_poly.entity_id
_entity_poly.type
_entity_poly.pdbx_seq_one_letter_code
_entity_poly.pdbx_strand_id
1 'polypeptide(L)'
;VGYRLASLELERLRTELGQTFSPWLTRQDQAPFRPHITIQNKAEPQEARLLLEQLQLEFEPFHIVVEGLLLWRYLGGPWALIDRFAFDAP
;
A
#
# COMPACT_ATOMS: atom_id res chain seq x y z
N VAL A 1 4.57 4.02 -10.95
CA VAL A 1 4.82 2.57 -11.19
C VAL A 1 4.78 1.83 -9.87
N GLY A 2 4.34 0.57 -9.82
CA GLY A 2 4.27 -0.22 -8.59
C GLY A 2 4.08 -1.71 -8.82
N TYR A 3 4.37 -2.52 -7.80
CA TYR A 3 4.17 -3.97 -7.81
C TYR A 3 2.90 -4.35 -7.08
N ARG A 4 2.11 -5.26 -7.65
CA ARG A 4 0.92 -5.80 -7.00
C ARG A 4 1.32 -6.80 -5.93
N LEU A 5 0.61 -6.78 -4.81
CA LEU A 5 0.67 -7.84 -3.80
C LEU A 5 -0.54 -8.77 -3.95
N ALA A 6 -0.36 -10.04 -3.63
CA ALA A 6 -1.44 -11.01 -3.54
C ALA A 6 -1.40 -11.66 -2.14
N SER A 7 -2.42 -11.38 -1.33
CA SER A 7 -2.62 -12.01 -0.03
C SER A 7 -4.07 -11.84 0.38
N LEU A 8 -4.74 -12.97 0.65
CA LEU A 8 -6.14 -12.97 1.08
C LEU A 8 -6.28 -12.38 2.49
N GLU A 9 -5.29 -12.60 3.34
CA GLU A 9 -5.20 -12.07 4.70
C GLU A 9 -5.13 -10.54 4.67
N LEU A 10 -4.31 -9.98 3.79
CA LEU A 10 -4.19 -8.53 3.62
C LEU A 10 -5.49 -7.90 3.09
N GLU A 11 -6.18 -8.56 2.16
CA GLU A 11 -7.47 -8.12 1.64
C GLU A 11 -8.56 -8.15 2.72
N ARG A 12 -8.60 -9.19 3.55
CA ARG A 12 -9.51 -9.30 4.71
C ARG A 12 -9.24 -8.20 5.73
N LEU A 13 -7.99 -8.03 6.14
CA LEU A 13 -7.60 -6.98 7.09
C LEU A 13 -8.01 -5.59 6.60
N ARG A 14 -7.76 -5.27 5.33
CA ARG A 14 -8.18 -3.98 4.76
C ARG A 14 -9.70 -3.80 4.70
N THR A 15 -10.45 -4.89 4.51
CA THR A 15 -11.91 -4.88 4.51
C THR A 15 -12.44 -4.58 5.91
N GLU A 16 -11.91 -5.28 6.93
CA GLU A 16 -12.26 -5.08 8.34
C GLU A 16 -11.96 -3.63 8.78
N LEU A 17 -10.76 -3.12 8.51
CA LEU A 17 -10.42 -1.72 8.78
C LEU A 17 -11.39 -0.75 8.07
N GLY A 18 -11.72 -1.02 6.81
CA GLY A 18 -12.67 -0.21 6.05
C GLY A 18 -14.07 -0.14 6.67
N GLN A 19 -14.55 -1.27 7.22
CA GLN A 19 -15.84 -1.34 7.90
C GLN A 19 -15.79 -0.62 9.25
N THR A 20 -14.77 -0.89 10.07
CA THR A 20 -14.60 -0.29 11.40
C THR A 20 -14.48 1.23 11.32
N PHE A 21 -13.75 1.75 10.33
CA PHE A 21 -13.57 3.19 10.16
C PHE A 21 -14.64 3.85 9.26
N SER A 22 -15.64 3.11 8.79
CA SER A 22 -16.62 3.60 7.82
C SER A 22 -17.27 4.97 8.13
N PRO A 23 -17.55 5.36 9.40
CA PRO A 23 -18.11 6.68 9.70
C PRO A 23 -17.18 7.85 9.36
N TRP A 24 -15.87 7.61 9.25
CA TRP A 24 -14.85 8.62 8.96
C TRP A 24 -14.32 8.58 7.53
N LEU A 25 -14.66 7.54 6.75
CA LEU A 25 -14.12 7.34 5.40
C LEU A 25 -14.92 8.11 4.35
N THR A 26 -14.20 8.77 3.44
CA THR A 26 -14.80 9.39 2.25
C THR A 26 -15.12 8.34 1.19
N ARG A 27 -15.85 8.72 0.12
CA ARG A 27 -16.04 7.85 -1.04
C ARG A 27 -14.73 7.37 -1.67
N GLN A 28 -13.69 8.20 -1.64
CA GLN A 28 -12.39 7.85 -2.19
C GLN A 28 -11.73 6.73 -1.37
N ASP A 29 -11.84 6.78 -0.04
CA ASP A 29 -11.26 5.77 0.85
C ASP A 29 -11.99 4.42 0.77
N GLN A 30 -13.23 4.42 0.28
CA GLN A 30 -14.06 3.23 0.07
C GLN A 30 -13.84 2.57 -1.30
N ALA A 31 -12.96 3.11 -2.15
CA ALA A 31 -12.65 2.50 -3.43
C ALA A 31 -12.09 1.07 -3.25
N PRO A 32 -12.33 0.16 -4.23
CA PRO A 32 -11.81 -1.20 -4.16
C PRO A 32 -10.31 -1.23 -3.89
N PHE A 33 -9.92 -1.98 -2.86
CA PHE A 33 -8.53 -2.10 -2.49
C PHE A 33 -7.75 -2.93 -3.53
N ARG A 34 -6.66 -2.36 -4.02
CA ARG A 34 -5.72 -3.03 -4.92
C ARG A 34 -4.35 -2.98 -4.25
N PRO A 35 -3.98 -3.97 -3.43
CA PRO A 35 -2.76 -3.92 -2.65
C PRO A 35 -1.54 -3.87 -3.59
N HIS A 36 -0.68 -2.88 -3.36
CA HIS A 36 0.52 -2.69 -4.16
C HIS A 36 1.59 -1.95 -3.36
N ILE A 37 2.84 -2.15 -3.76
CA ILE A 37 3.99 -1.35 -3.34
C ILE A 37 4.24 -0.31 -4.42
N THR A 38 4.11 0.96 -4.06
CA THR A 38 4.46 2.07 -4.95
C THR A 38 5.97 2.19 -5.05
N ILE A 39 6.51 2.13 -6.26
CA ILE A 39 7.94 2.39 -6.53
C ILE A 39 8.18 3.86 -6.86
N GLN A 40 7.25 4.49 -7.58
CA GLN A 40 7.31 5.91 -7.93
C GLN A 40 5.93 6.56 -7.82
N ASN A 41 5.92 7.76 -7.21
CA ASN A 41 4.76 8.63 -7.11
C ASN A 41 5.11 10.01 -7.68
N LYS A 42 4.16 10.64 -8.40
CA LYS A 42 4.32 11.97 -9.01
C LYS A 42 5.51 12.12 -9.99
N ALA A 43 5.91 11.04 -10.66
CA ALA A 43 6.96 11.07 -11.69
C ALA A 43 6.41 11.61 -13.02
N GLU A 44 7.30 12.15 -13.86
CA GLU A 44 6.93 12.57 -15.21
C GLU A 44 6.53 11.36 -16.07
N PRO A 45 5.60 11.50 -17.04
CA PRO A 45 5.09 10.36 -17.81
C PRO A 45 6.17 9.54 -18.53
N GLN A 46 7.24 10.19 -19.00
CA GLN A 46 8.34 9.51 -19.68
C GLN A 46 9.16 8.66 -18.71
N GLU A 47 9.48 9.20 -17.53
CA GLU A 47 10.22 8.49 -16.49
C GLU A 47 9.45 7.26 -16.01
N ALA A 48 8.14 7.42 -15.81
CA ALA A 48 7.27 6.33 -15.39
C ALA A 48 7.20 5.20 -16.44
N ARG A 49 7.23 5.52 -17.74
CA ARG A 49 7.24 4.50 -18.81
C ARG A 49 8.56 3.74 -18.86
N LEU A 50 9.68 4.46 -18.83
CA LEU A 50 11.01 3.85 -18.84
C LEU A 50 11.20 2.92 -17.63
N LEU A 51 10.79 3.36 -16.44
CA LEU A 51 10.84 2.51 -15.26
C LEU A 51 9.94 1.29 -15.41
N LEU A 52 8.72 1.45 -15.94
CA LEU A 52 7.81 0.31 -16.13
C LEU A 52 8.41 -0.74 -17.06
N GLU A 53 8.98 -0.33 -18.19
CA GLU A 53 9.64 -1.24 -19.14
C GLU A 53 10.81 -1.98 -18.48
N GLN A 54 11.66 -1.26 -17.75
CA GLN A 54 12.78 -1.87 -17.02
C GLN A 54 12.29 -2.89 -15.98
N LEU A 55 11.36 -2.49 -15.12
CA LEU A 55 10.85 -3.36 -14.06
C LEU A 55 10.10 -4.58 -14.63
N GLN A 56 9.49 -4.49 -15.80
CA GLN A 56 8.85 -5.64 -16.45
C GLN A 56 9.87 -6.67 -16.97
N LEU A 57 11.09 -6.25 -17.32
CA LEU A 57 12.15 -7.13 -17.79
C LEU A 57 12.94 -7.78 -16.65
N GLU A 58 13.12 -7.04 -15.55
CA GLU A 58 14.03 -7.44 -14.47
C GLU A 58 13.32 -8.05 -13.25
N PHE A 59 12.01 -7.87 -13.11
CA PHE A 59 11.31 -8.32 -11.91
C PHE A 59 11.05 -9.81 -11.89
N GLU A 60 11.57 -10.44 -10.84
CA GLU A 60 11.21 -11.80 -10.45
C GLU A 60 10.30 -11.77 -9.21
N PRO A 61 9.14 -12.44 -9.21
CA PRO A 61 8.26 -12.51 -8.05
C PRO A 61 8.96 -13.11 -6.83
N PHE A 62 8.74 -12.50 -5.66
CA PHE A 62 9.27 -12.99 -4.40
C PHE A 62 8.26 -12.82 -3.26
N HIS A 63 8.48 -13.57 -2.18
CA HIS A 63 7.66 -13.49 -0.98
C HIS A 63 8.12 -12.36 -0.07
N ILE A 64 7.15 -11.68 0.52
CA ILE A 64 7.38 -10.71 1.59
C ILE A 64 6.57 -11.10 2.82
N VAL A 65 7.05 -10.67 3.98
CA VAL A 65 6.33 -10.80 5.24
C VAL A 65 5.86 -9.42 5.65
N VAL A 66 4.57 -9.28 5.93
CA VAL A 66 4.02 -8.06 6.53
C VAL A 66 4.16 -8.22 8.05
N GLU A 67 5.00 -7.41 8.67
CA GLU A 67 5.34 -7.51 10.09
C GLU A 67 4.32 -6.83 11.01
N GLY A 68 3.44 -5.99 10.46
CA GLY A 68 2.49 -5.21 11.22
C GLY A 68 1.91 -4.03 10.47
N LEU A 69 1.17 -3.19 11.20
CA LEU A 69 0.60 -1.93 10.72
C LEU A 69 1.29 -0.72 11.35
N LEU A 70 1.39 0.36 10.58
CA LEU A 70 1.89 1.64 11.06
C LEU A 70 0.78 2.68 10.96
N LEU A 71 0.51 3.39 12.05
CA LEU A 71 -0.42 4.52 12.04
C LEU A 71 0.34 5.80 11.78
N TRP A 72 -0.07 6.53 10.74
CA TRP A 72 0.53 7.79 10.34
C TRP A 72 -0.48 8.92 10.39
N ARG A 73 -0.01 10.10 10.79
CA ARG A 73 -0.74 11.35 10.67
C ARG A 73 -0.22 12.14 9.47
N TYR A 74 -1.10 12.47 8.54
CA TYR A 74 -0.78 13.37 7.44
C TYR A 74 -0.79 14.83 7.93
N LEU A 75 0.28 15.56 7.63
CA LEU A 75 0.51 16.94 8.09
C LEU A 75 0.51 17.94 6.91
N GLY A 76 -0.25 17.65 5.85
CA GLY A 76 -0.33 18.52 4.66
C GLY A 76 0.82 18.35 3.67
N GLY A 77 1.54 17.23 3.74
CA GLY A 77 2.66 16.90 2.87
C GLY A 77 3.57 15.88 3.54
N PRO A 78 4.18 16.24 4.69
CA PRO A 78 4.89 15.27 5.51
C PRO A 78 3.91 14.34 6.26
N TRP A 79 4.45 13.21 6.68
CA TRP A 79 3.76 12.22 7.50
C TRP A 79 4.52 12.05 8.82
N ALA A 80 3.80 12.05 9.93
CA ALA A 80 4.36 11.74 11.25
C ALA A 80 3.90 10.34 11.68
N LEU A 81 4.85 9.48 12.04
CA LEU A 81 4.54 8.19 12.61
C LEU A 81 3.93 8.40 14.00
N ILE A 82 2.77 7.79 14.25
CA ILE A 82 2.05 7.87 15.52
C ILE A 82 2.27 6.59 16.32
N ASP A 83 2.11 5.42 15.68
CA ASP A 83 2.20 4.14 16.38
C ASP A 83 2.57 2.98 15.45
N ARG A 84 2.98 1.86 16.04
CA ARG A 84 3.34 0.61 15.38
C ARG A 84 2.61 -0.56 16.04
N PHE A 85 1.83 -1.29 15.26
CA PHE A 85 1.11 -2.48 15.69
C PHE A 85 1.77 -3.70 15.05
N ALA A 86 2.68 -4.36 15.77
CA ALA A 86 3.27 -5.60 15.30
C ALA A 86 2.18 -6.69 15.21
N PHE A 87 2.25 -7.53 14.19
CA PHE A 87 1.57 -8.82 14.23
C PHE A 87 2.38 -9.78 15.07
N ASP A 88 1.68 -10.69 15.74
CA ASP A 88 2.35 -11.80 16.40
C ASP A 88 3.15 -12.59 15.35
N ALA A 89 4.32 -13.09 15.76
CA ALA A 89 5.08 -13.98 14.91
C ALA A 89 4.21 -15.21 14.57
N PRO A 90 4.24 -15.68 13.31
CA PRO A 90 3.45 -16.83 12.89
C PRO A 90 3.72 -18.09 13.71
#